data_AF-A0A843KWC4-F1
#
_entry.id   AF-A0A843KWC4-F1
#
_cell.length_a   1.000
_cell.length_b   1.000
_cell.length_c   1.000
_cell.angle_alpha   90.00
_cell.angle_beta   90.00
_cell.angle_gamma   90.00
#
_symmetry.space_group_name_H-M   'P 1'
#
loop_
_entity.id
_entity.type
_entity.pdbx_description
1 polymer ?
#
loop_
_entity_poly.entity_id
_entity_poly.type
_entity_poly.pdbx_seq_one_letter_code
_entity_poly.pdbx_strand_id
1 'polypeptide(L)'
;RGVAQVPRLKNGSRVARVPQATGGRAAHPPKVAKILVKEINRKEKQKALRSAIAASTSQDLVRGRGHLFEGDLPLVFEDRFEEVTRTGDVIAALSALGVYADVERAKGSRKVRAGRGTMRGRRYKQRKSILIVTGNEPLRAARNLAGVDVVAVNQLNTELLAPGTQAGRLTVWTESAIRRLEEFS
;
A
#
# COMPACT_ATOMS: atom_id res chain seq x y z
N ARG A 1 29.88 24.53 -46.44
CA ARG A 1 29.87 25.18 -45.10
C ARG A 1 30.74 24.48 -44.04
N GLY A 2 31.36 23.31 -44.27
CA GLY A 2 32.22 22.68 -43.23
C GLY A 2 31.51 22.39 -41.91
N VAL A 3 30.18 22.30 -41.93
CA VAL A 3 29.33 22.08 -40.75
C VAL A 3 28.60 20.75 -40.88
N ALA A 4 28.29 20.14 -39.73
CA ALA A 4 27.49 18.93 -39.68
C ALA A 4 26.13 19.10 -40.39
N GLN A 5 25.70 18.05 -41.09
CA GLN A 5 24.43 17.96 -41.83
C GLN A 5 23.24 17.76 -40.87
N VAL A 6 22.97 18.75 -40.03
CA VAL A 6 21.87 18.74 -39.07
C VAL A 6 20.87 19.88 -39.36
N PRO A 7 19.56 19.67 -39.13
CA PRO A 7 18.55 20.70 -39.37
C PRO A 7 18.79 21.93 -38.49
N ARG A 8 18.79 23.11 -39.10
CA ARG A 8 18.97 24.41 -38.43
C ARG A 8 17.74 25.30 -38.64
N LEU A 9 17.54 26.26 -37.74
CA LEU A 9 16.51 27.28 -37.92
C LEU A 9 16.82 28.14 -39.15
N LYS A 10 15.79 28.55 -39.91
CA LYS A 10 15.97 29.31 -41.16
C LYS A 10 16.73 30.63 -40.95
N ASN A 11 16.51 31.30 -39.82
CA ASN A 11 17.06 32.62 -39.52
C ASN A 11 18.32 32.55 -38.63
N GLY A 12 19.03 31.42 -38.57
CA GLY A 12 20.23 31.32 -37.73
C GLY A 12 21.02 30.03 -37.90
N SER A 13 22.10 29.91 -37.12
CA SER A 13 22.98 28.73 -37.11
C SER A 13 22.55 27.67 -36.09
N ARG A 14 21.52 27.92 -35.27
CA ARG A 14 21.10 27.00 -34.20
C ARG A 14 20.45 25.74 -34.76
N VAL A 15 20.94 24.59 -34.31
CA VAL A 15 20.38 23.27 -34.62
C VAL A 15 19.06 23.07 -33.89
N ALA A 16 18.05 22.51 -34.57
CA ALA A 16 16.72 22.28 -34.01
C ALA A 16 16.11 20.98 -34.55
N ARG A 17 14.94 20.58 -34.04
CA ARG A 17 14.14 19.40 -34.46
C ARG A 17 14.76 18.01 -34.22
N VAL A 18 16.06 17.93 -33.95
CA VAL A 18 16.77 16.67 -33.67
C VAL A 18 17.00 16.47 -32.16
N PRO A 19 17.01 15.22 -31.68
CA PRO A 19 17.14 14.93 -30.24
C PRO A 19 18.44 15.36 -29.58
N GLN A 20 19.54 15.36 -30.33
CA GLN A 20 20.85 15.77 -29.84
C GLN A 20 21.02 17.30 -29.72
N ALA A 21 20.04 18.09 -30.17
CA ALA A 21 20.09 19.55 -30.06
C ALA A 21 19.41 20.05 -28.77
N THR A 22 19.99 21.06 -28.13
CA THR A 22 19.41 21.70 -26.93
C THR A 22 18.09 22.39 -27.26
N GLY A 23 17.00 21.87 -26.69
CA GLY A 23 15.61 22.30 -26.99
C GLY A 23 14.96 21.57 -28.17
N GLY A 24 15.61 20.54 -28.71
CA GLY A 24 15.03 19.63 -29.70
C GLY A 24 14.03 18.63 -29.09
N ARG A 25 13.30 17.91 -29.95
CA ARG A 25 12.34 16.87 -29.51
C ARG A 25 13.10 15.65 -28.98
N ALA A 26 12.55 14.95 -27.99
CA ALA A 26 13.06 13.62 -27.62
C ALA A 26 12.86 12.62 -28.78
N ALA A 27 13.76 11.64 -28.91
CA ALA A 27 13.69 10.63 -29.99
C ALA A 27 12.44 9.74 -29.89
N HIS A 28 12.15 9.25 -28.68
CA HIS A 28 11.00 8.39 -28.38
C HIS A 28 10.27 8.89 -27.12
N PRO A 29 9.53 10.00 -27.21
CA PRO A 29 8.79 10.52 -26.06
C PRO A 29 7.69 9.54 -25.63
N PRO A 30 7.29 9.55 -24.34
CA PRO A 30 6.15 8.75 -23.88
C PRO A 30 4.89 9.15 -24.66
N LYS A 31 4.16 8.14 -25.15
CA LYS A 31 2.91 8.32 -25.90
C LYS A 31 1.73 7.86 -25.07
N VAL A 32 0.59 8.52 -25.25
CA VAL A 32 -0.68 8.14 -24.62
C VAL A 32 -1.13 6.74 -25.04
N ALA A 33 -0.78 6.31 -26.26
CA ALA A 33 -1.07 4.98 -26.80
C ALA A 33 -0.35 3.82 -26.07
N LYS A 34 0.54 4.10 -25.10
CA LYS A 34 1.20 3.04 -24.33
C LYS A 34 0.19 2.33 -23.44
N ILE A 35 0.11 1.00 -23.54
CA ILE A 35 -0.68 0.16 -22.62
C ILE A 35 -0.02 0.21 -21.24
N LEU A 36 -0.68 0.83 -20.27
CA LEU A 36 -0.19 0.99 -18.89
C LEU A 36 -0.72 -0.07 -17.92
N VAL A 37 -1.91 -0.61 -18.20
CA VAL A 37 -2.58 -1.61 -17.37
C VAL A 37 -2.10 -2.99 -17.78
N LYS A 38 -1.77 -3.83 -16.80
CA LYS A 38 -1.49 -5.25 -17.01
C LYS A 38 -2.67 -6.06 -16.51
N GLU A 39 -3.22 -6.91 -17.38
CA GLU A 39 -4.30 -7.82 -17.03
C GLU A 39 -3.75 -9.06 -16.32
N ILE A 40 -4.52 -9.57 -15.35
CA ILE A 40 -4.17 -10.76 -14.57
C ILE A 40 -5.40 -11.67 -14.55
N ASN A 41 -5.16 -12.97 -14.71
CA ASN A 41 -6.21 -13.98 -14.63
C ASN A 41 -6.95 -13.91 -13.29
N ARG A 42 -8.28 -14.00 -13.32
CA ARG A 42 -9.12 -13.96 -12.10
C ARG A 42 -8.72 -15.04 -11.09
N LYS A 43 -8.41 -16.25 -11.57
CA LYS A 43 -7.97 -17.38 -10.74
C LYS A 43 -6.65 -17.09 -10.01
N GLU A 44 -5.68 -16.50 -10.72
CA GLU A 44 -4.39 -16.12 -10.13
C GLU A 44 -4.56 -15.00 -9.09
N LYS A 45 -5.42 -14.02 -9.37
CA LYS A 45 -5.74 -12.95 -8.41
C LYS A 45 -6.39 -13.50 -7.13
N GLN A 46 -7.33 -14.43 -7.27
CA GLN A 46 -7.97 -15.10 -6.12
C GLN A 46 -6.96 -15.96 -5.34
N LYS A 47 -6.11 -16.72 -6.03
CA LYS A 47 -5.05 -17.52 -5.40
C LYS A 47 -4.09 -16.64 -4.61
N ALA A 48 -3.65 -15.51 -5.19
CA ALA A 48 -2.79 -14.55 -4.51
C ALA A 48 -3.44 -13.95 -3.26
N LEU A 49 -4.74 -13.65 -3.30
CA LEU A 49 -5.50 -13.20 -2.12
C LEU A 49 -5.51 -14.27 -1.02
N ARG A 50 -5.89 -15.51 -1.35
CA ARG A 50 -5.93 -16.64 -0.42
C ARG A 50 -4.55 -16.93 0.19
N SER A 51 -3.49 -16.91 -0.62
CA SER A 51 -2.11 -17.05 -0.14
C SER A 51 -1.69 -15.92 0.78
N ALA A 52 -2.11 -14.67 0.51
CA ALA A 52 -1.80 -13.54 1.38
C ALA A 52 -2.55 -13.59 2.72
N ILE A 53 -3.79 -14.09 2.74
CA ILE A 53 -4.56 -14.36 3.96
C ILE A 53 -3.89 -15.48 4.76
N ALA A 54 -3.54 -16.60 4.12
CA ALA A 54 -2.83 -17.68 4.79
C ALA A 54 -1.47 -17.23 5.37
N ALA A 55 -0.79 -16.30 4.71
CA ALA A 55 0.47 -15.77 5.22
C ALA A 55 0.30 -14.88 6.47
N SER A 56 -0.88 -14.29 6.72
CA SER A 56 -1.10 -13.47 7.92
C SER A 56 -1.31 -14.30 9.19
N THR A 57 -1.57 -15.60 9.07
CA THR A 57 -1.66 -16.51 10.23
C THR A 57 -0.30 -17.06 10.65
N SER A 58 0.69 -17.05 9.76
CA SER A 58 2.05 -17.50 10.07
C SER A 58 2.83 -16.45 10.85
N GLN A 59 3.16 -16.76 12.10
CA GLN A 59 3.93 -15.87 12.97
C GLN A 59 5.32 -15.54 12.40
N ASP A 60 5.99 -16.53 11.81
CA ASP A 60 7.34 -16.37 11.25
C ASP A 60 7.34 -15.39 10.08
N LEU A 61 6.34 -15.45 9.20
CA LEU A 61 6.22 -14.52 8.08
C LEU A 61 5.92 -13.10 8.57
N VAL A 62 5.03 -12.96 9.56
CA VAL A 62 4.64 -11.65 10.09
C VAL A 62 5.79 -10.99 10.86
N ARG A 63 6.50 -11.73 11.71
CA ARG A 63 7.71 -11.26 12.40
C ARG A 63 8.85 -11.01 11.43
N GLY A 64 9.06 -11.89 10.45
CA GLY A 64 10.08 -11.74 9.40
C GLY A 64 9.90 -10.49 8.55
N ARG A 65 8.66 -10.01 8.37
CA ARG A 65 8.36 -8.73 7.74
C ARG A 65 8.71 -7.51 8.61
N GLY A 66 8.90 -7.72 9.91
CA GLY A 66 9.26 -6.69 10.88
C GLY A 66 8.07 -6.12 11.65
N HIS A 67 6.97 -6.88 11.78
CA HIS A 67 5.88 -6.55 12.69
C HIS A 67 6.24 -6.84 14.15
N LEU A 68 5.66 -6.07 15.08
CA LEU A 68 5.90 -6.17 16.52
C LEU A 68 4.55 -6.42 17.17
N PHE A 69 4.37 -7.61 17.73
CA PHE A 69 3.14 -8.01 18.37
C PHE A 69 3.45 -9.07 19.44
N GLU A 70 2.59 -9.10 20.45
CA GLU A 70 2.59 -10.12 21.49
C GLU A 70 1.48 -11.14 21.23
N GLY A 71 1.65 -12.36 21.72
CA GLY A 71 0.68 -13.44 21.56
C GLY A 71 0.74 -14.18 20.22
N ASP A 72 -0.30 -14.98 19.98
CA ASP A 72 -0.43 -15.86 18.84
C ASP A 72 -1.35 -15.28 17.76
N LEU A 73 -1.09 -15.66 16.51
CA LEU A 73 -1.92 -15.31 15.35
C LEU A 73 -2.84 -16.49 14.97
N PRO A 74 -4.03 -16.25 14.41
CA PRO A 74 -4.62 -14.95 14.05
C PRO A 74 -5.24 -14.20 15.22
N LEU A 75 -5.28 -12.87 15.10
CA LEU A 75 -5.90 -11.98 16.09
C LEU A 75 -7.34 -11.67 15.70
N VAL A 76 -8.26 -11.88 16.64
CA VAL A 76 -9.70 -11.71 16.44
C VAL A 76 -10.30 -10.83 17.52
N PHE A 77 -11.10 -9.84 17.12
CA PHE A 77 -11.94 -9.03 17.98
C PHE A 77 -13.40 -9.44 17.88
N GLU A 78 -14.12 -9.29 18.99
CA GLU A 78 -15.57 -9.38 19.03
C GLU A 78 -16.24 -8.31 18.15
N ASP A 79 -17.46 -8.58 17.69
CA ASP A 79 -18.22 -7.68 16.81
C ASP A 79 -18.46 -6.28 17.40
N ARG A 80 -18.55 -6.17 18.73
CA ARG A 80 -18.66 -4.88 19.44
C ARG A 80 -17.54 -3.89 19.10
N PHE A 81 -16.39 -4.39 18.63
CA PHE A 81 -15.28 -3.55 18.20
C PHE A 81 -15.62 -2.70 16.97
N GLU A 82 -16.55 -3.15 16.11
CA GLU A 82 -16.99 -2.39 14.93
C GLU A 82 -17.79 -1.13 15.31
N GLU A 83 -18.40 -1.11 16.49
CA GLU A 83 -19.23 -0.02 16.98
C GLU A 83 -18.43 1.11 17.65
N VAL A 84 -17.12 0.90 17.85
CA VAL A 84 -16.25 1.86 18.53
C VAL A 84 -16.14 3.15 17.73
N THR A 85 -16.56 4.26 18.33
CA THR A 85 -16.58 5.58 17.65
C THR A 85 -15.34 6.43 17.95
N ARG A 86 -14.74 6.29 19.13
CA ARG A 86 -13.60 7.10 19.56
C ARG A 86 -12.29 6.38 19.32
N THR A 87 -11.31 7.10 18.76
CA THR A 87 -9.97 6.57 18.52
C THR A 87 -9.26 6.16 19.83
N GLY A 88 -9.53 6.83 20.95
CA GLY A 88 -8.95 6.47 22.25
C GLY A 88 -9.33 5.06 22.69
N ASP A 89 -10.58 4.67 22.46
CA ASP A 89 -11.09 3.34 22.79
C ASP A 89 -10.46 2.27 21.88
N VAL A 90 -10.20 2.61 20.60
CA VAL A 90 -9.43 1.74 19.68
C VAL A 90 -8.00 1.54 20.17
N ILE A 91 -7.34 2.59 20.66
CA ILE A 91 -5.98 2.50 21.21
C ILE A 91 -5.98 1.57 22.43
N ALA A 92 -6.95 1.71 23.34
CA ALA A 92 -7.08 0.84 24.50
C ALA A 92 -7.26 -0.64 24.09
N ALA A 93 -8.13 -0.92 23.12
CA ALA A 93 -8.34 -2.27 22.61
C ALA A 93 -7.08 -2.88 21.96
N LEU A 94 -6.38 -2.11 21.11
CA LEU A 94 -5.13 -2.57 20.48
C LEU A 94 -4.00 -2.77 21.48
N SER A 95 -3.95 -1.97 22.55
CA SER A 95 -2.99 -2.13 23.63
C SER A 95 -3.28 -3.36 24.48
N ALA A 96 -4.57 -3.61 24.80
CA ALA A 96 -4.98 -4.82 25.52
C ALA A 96 -4.66 -6.10 24.74
N LEU A 97 -4.71 -6.04 23.42
CA LEU A 97 -4.35 -7.15 22.53
C LEU A 97 -2.82 -7.28 22.31
N GLY A 98 -1.99 -6.35 22.80
CA GLY A 98 -0.53 -6.42 22.65
C GLY A 98 -0.01 -6.09 21.25
N VAL A 99 -0.79 -5.39 20.41
CA VAL A 99 -0.38 -5.01 19.04
C VAL A 99 -0.09 -3.52 18.87
N TYR A 100 -0.41 -2.69 19.85
CA TYR A 100 -0.25 -1.24 19.74
C TYR A 100 1.20 -0.79 19.49
N ALA A 101 2.20 -1.56 19.96
CA ALA A 101 3.61 -1.31 19.69
C ALA A 101 3.93 -1.26 18.18
N ASP A 102 3.21 -2.00 17.34
CA ASP A 102 3.33 -1.97 15.88
C ASP A 102 2.95 -0.59 15.30
N VAL A 103 1.92 0.02 15.86
CA VAL A 103 1.41 1.35 15.48
C VAL A 103 2.40 2.44 15.87
N GLU A 104 2.98 2.33 17.06
CA GLU A 104 4.03 3.25 17.52
C GLU A 104 5.28 3.17 16.65
N ARG A 105 5.70 1.95 16.27
CA ARG A 105 6.78 1.74 15.30
C ARG A 105 6.48 2.44 13.97
N ALA A 106 5.24 2.32 13.48
CA ALA A 106 4.84 2.98 12.25
C ALA A 106 4.82 4.52 12.40
N LYS A 107 4.37 5.06 13.53
CA LYS A 107 4.40 6.49 13.86
C LYS A 107 5.83 7.03 13.83
N GLY A 108 6.77 6.37 14.50
CA GLY A 108 8.18 6.76 14.53
C GLY A 108 8.90 6.64 13.18
N SER A 109 8.37 5.85 12.25
CA SER A 109 8.97 5.65 10.92
C SER A 109 8.69 6.76 9.90
N ARG A 110 7.83 7.73 10.25
CA ARG A 110 7.41 8.80 9.33
C ARG A 110 8.59 9.72 9.05
N LYS A 111 9.02 9.77 7.79
CA LYS A 111 10.12 10.63 7.33
C LYS A 111 9.85 11.28 5.99
N VAL A 112 10.59 12.35 5.69
CA VAL A 112 10.57 12.98 4.37
C VAL A 112 11.14 12.01 3.34
N ARG A 113 10.43 11.84 2.23
CA ARG A 113 10.82 10.97 1.12
C ARG A 113 12.06 11.53 0.42
N ALA A 114 12.99 10.66 0.06
CA ALA A 114 14.13 11.07 -0.77
C ALA A 114 13.71 11.28 -2.24
N GLY A 115 14.38 12.21 -2.91
CA GLY A 115 14.24 12.47 -4.35
C GLY A 115 13.07 13.37 -4.76
N ARG A 116 12.84 13.50 -6.07
CA ARG A 116 11.87 14.45 -6.67
C ARG A 116 10.40 14.17 -6.34
N GLY A 117 10.09 13.06 -5.68
CA GLY A 117 8.72 12.73 -5.25
C GLY A 117 8.14 13.73 -4.24
N THR A 118 9.02 14.39 -3.46
CA THR A 118 8.64 15.45 -2.53
C THR A 118 7.95 16.62 -3.21
N MET A 119 8.46 17.01 -4.37
CA MET A 119 7.92 18.08 -5.23
C MET A 119 6.64 17.66 -5.96
N ARG A 120 6.30 16.36 -5.97
CA ARG A 120 5.14 15.80 -6.70
C ARG A 120 4.04 15.34 -5.75
N GLY A 121 3.84 16.05 -4.63
CA GLY A 121 2.78 15.78 -3.65
C GLY A 121 3.00 14.55 -2.74
N ARG A 122 4.14 13.86 -2.82
CA ARG A 122 4.43 12.63 -2.06
C ARG A 122 5.55 12.83 -1.04
N ARG A 123 5.41 13.87 -0.22
CA ARG A 123 6.48 14.37 0.69
C ARG A 123 6.86 13.38 1.78
N TYR A 124 5.91 12.69 2.40
CA TYR A 124 6.16 11.78 3.51
C TYR A 124 6.11 10.32 3.07
N LYS A 125 6.90 9.47 3.74
CA LYS A 125 6.81 8.01 3.68
C LYS A 125 6.70 7.50 5.11
N GLN A 126 5.86 6.49 5.30
CA GLN A 126 5.61 5.83 6.58
C GLN A 126 5.51 4.31 6.35
N ARG A 127 5.87 3.50 7.36
CA ARG A 127 5.68 2.04 7.33
C ARG A 127 4.18 1.70 7.44
N LYS A 128 3.81 0.57 6.85
CA LYS A 128 2.48 -0.03 7.01
C LYS A 128 2.47 -0.86 8.29
N SER A 129 1.47 -0.61 9.13
CA SER A 129 1.25 -1.29 10.39
C SER A 129 0.11 -2.31 10.21
N ILE A 130 -0.73 -2.43 11.23
CA ILE A 130 -1.88 -3.31 11.33
C ILE A 130 -2.84 -3.08 10.16
N LEU A 131 -3.43 -4.16 9.66
CA LEU A 131 -4.64 -4.12 8.84
C LEU A 131 -5.80 -4.59 9.72
N ILE A 132 -6.81 -3.74 9.92
CA ILE A 132 -8.05 -4.12 10.60
C ILE A 132 -9.06 -4.49 9.52
N VAL A 133 -9.57 -5.72 9.59
CA VAL A 133 -10.61 -6.22 8.68
C VAL A 133 -11.93 -6.34 9.43
N THR A 134 -12.93 -5.60 8.97
CA THR A 134 -14.29 -5.59 9.53
C THR A 134 -15.27 -6.28 8.59
N GLY A 135 -16.42 -6.70 9.10
CA GLY A 135 -17.39 -7.45 8.31
C GLY A 135 -18.06 -6.62 7.22
N ASN A 136 -18.65 -5.47 7.60
CA ASN A 136 -19.50 -4.67 6.71
C ASN A 136 -18.88 -3.32 6.36
N GLU A 137 -18.64 -2.50 7.37
CA GLU A 137 -18.15 -1.13 7.19
C GLU A 137 -16.78 -0.96 7.82
N PRO A 138 -15.87 -0.21 7.18
CA PRO A 138 -14.56 0.07 7.75
C PRO A 138 -14.69 0.98 8.98
N LEU A 139 -14.22 0.49 10.12
CA LEU A 139 -14.13 1.21 11.40
C LEU A 139 -13.50 2.59 11.22
N ARG A 140 -14.32 3.65 11.33
CA ARG A 140 -13.87 5.03 11.10
C ARG A 140 -12.92 5.52 12.18
N ALA A 141 -13.14 5.08 13.43
CA ALA A 141 -12.35 5.47 14.59
C ALA A 141 -10.86 5.14 14.47
N ALA A 142 -10.51 4.09 13.74
CA ALA A 142 -9.13 3.63 13.57
C ALA A 142 -8.37 4.33 12.42
N ARG A 143 -9.04 5.10 11.54
CA ARG A 143 -8.41 5.71 10.35
C ARG A 143 -7.34 6.75 10.66
N ASN A 144 -7.40 7.39 11.82
CA ASN A 144 -6.42 8.40 12.24
C ASN A 144 -5.12 7.77 12.80
N LEU A 145 -5.11 6.46 13.05
CA LEU A 145 -3.93 5.79 13.60
C LEU A 145 -2.81 5.68 12.56
N ALA A 146 -1.59 5.80 13.05
CA ALA A 146 -0.40 5.88 12.23
C ALA A 146 -0.13 4.54 11.51
N GLY A 147 -0.33 4.49 10.20
CA GLY A 147 0.04 3.34 9.37
C GLY A 147 -0.94 2.17 9.45
N VAL A 148 -2.03 2.33 10.19
CA VAL A 148 -3.16 1.39 10.24
C VAL A 148 -4.01 1.59 8.99
N ASP A 149 -4.39 0.50 8.33
CA ASP A 149 -5.43 0.53 7.31
C ASP A 149 -6.65 -0.24 7.82
N VAL A 150 -7.85 0.20 7.46
CA VAL A 150 -9.11 -0.40 7.87
C VAL A 150 -9.95 -0.67 6.64
N VAL A 151 -10.39 -1.92 6.45
CA VAL A 151 -11.08 -2.35 5.23
C VAL A 151 -12.16 -3.37 5.59
N ALA A 152 -13.29 -3.31 4.89
CA ALA A 152 -14.33 -4.33 5.00
C ALA A 152 -13.96 -5.58 4.17
N VAL A 153 -14.40 -6.78 4.57
CA VAL A 153 -14.05 -8.04 3.89
C VAL A 153 -14.32 -8.01 2.39
N ASN A 154 -15.43 -7.41 1.97
CA ASN A 154 -15.82 -7.27 0.56
C ASN A 154 -14.83 -6.44 -0.29
N GLN A 155 -14.04 -5.57 0.34
CA GLN A 155 -13.07 -4.68 -0.29
C GLN A 155 -11.62 -5.15 -0.09
N LEU A 156 -11.43 -6.33 0.52
CA LEU A 156 -10.12 -6.89 0.78
C LEU A 156 -9.38 -7.19 -0.52
N ASN A 157 -8.11 -6.81 -0.59
CA ASN A 157 -7.28 -7.01 -1.76
C ASN A 157 -5.86 -7.47 -1.38
N THR A 158 -5.14 -8.02 -2.35
CA THR A 158 -3.78 -8.53 -2.15
C THR A 158 -2.78 -7.43 -1.80
N GLU A 159 -2.96 -6.20 -2.29
CA GLU A 159 -2.06 -5.09 -1.99
C GLU A 159 -2.12 -4.65 -0.53
N LEU A 160 -3.28 -4.79 0.11
CA LEU A 160 -3.50 -4.48 1.51
C LEU A 160 -2.87 -5.55 2.41
N LEU A 161 -2.98 -6.84 2.05
CA LEU A 161 -2.41 -7.96 2.82
C LEU A 161 -0.92 -8.17 2.58
N ALA A 162 -0.43 -7.90 1.36
CA ALA A 162 0.98 -8.01 0.99
C ALA A 162 1.56 -6.70 0.42
N PRO A 163 1.57 -5.58 1.19
CA PRO A 163 2.11 -4.31 0.71
C PRO A 163 3.59 -4.43 0.33
N GLY A 164 3.93 -3.99 -0.87
CA GLY A 164 5.30 -4.05 -1.39
C GLY A 164 5.73 -5.48 -1.77
N THR A 165 4.79 -6.31 -2.21
CA THR A 165 5.01 -7.71 -2.63
C THR A 165 5.64 -8.58 -1.55
N GLN A 166 5.40 -8.26 -0.28
CA GLN A 166 5.81 -9.04 0.88
C GLN A 166 4.57 -9.43 1.68
N ALA A 167 4.29 -10.73 1.75
CA ALA A 167 3.18 -11.29 2.52
C ALA A 167 3.50 -11.31 4.03
N GLY A 168 2.49 -11.64 4.85
CA GLY A 168 2.65 -11.62 6.31
C GLY A 168 2.47 -10.22 6.90
N ARG A 169 1.41 -9.51 6.50
CA ARG A 169 1.01 -8.30 7.24
C ARG A 169 0.30 -8.69 8.53
N LEU A 170 0.59 -7.98 9.62
CA LEU A 170 -0.16 -8.11 10.87
C LEU A 170 -1.62 -7.69 10.62
N THR A 171 -2.53 -8.66 10.67
CA THR A 171 -3.95 -8.46 10.38
C THR A 171 -4.78 -8.85 11.60
N VAL A 172 -5.71 -7.97 11.96
CA VAL A 172 -6.69 -8.19 13.01
C VAL A 172 -8.06 -8.28 12.35
N TRP A 173 -8.81 -9.33 12.70
CA TRP A 173 -10.12 -9.62 12.13
C TRP A 173 -11.20 -9.38 13.17
N THR A 174 -12.41 -9.05 12.73
CA THR A 174 -13.60 -9.16 13.58
C THR A 174 -14.25 -10.53 13.37
N GLU A 175 -15.01 -11.01 14.36
CA GLU A 175 -15.75 -12.28 14.24
C GLU A 175 -16.69 -12.29 13.01
N SER A 176 -17.40 -11.19 12.77
CA SER A 176 -18.26 -11.05 11.58
C SER A 176 -17.47 -11.05 10.28
N ALA A 177 -16.23 -10.54 10.29
CA ALA A 177 -15.36 -10.60 9.13
C ALA A 177 -14.96 -12.04 8.78
N ILE A 178 -14.65 -12.87 9.79
CA ILE A 178 -14.31 -14.27 9.58
C ILE A 178 -15.50 -15.06 9.06
N ARG A 179 -16.69 -14.88 9.66
CA ARG A 179 -17.93 -15.53 9.20
C ARG A 179 -18.23 -15.22 7.73
N ARG A 180 -18.08 -13.96 7.33
CA ARG A 180 -18.24 -13.59 5.91
C ARG A 180 -17.16 -14.15 5.02
N LEU A 181 -15.92 -14.24 5.50
CA LEU A 181 -14.83 -14.80 4.72
C LEU A 181 -15.10 -16.27 4.34
N GLU A 182 -15.76 -17.02 5.23
CA GLU A 182 -16.20 -18.39 4.96
C GLU A 182 -17.25 -18.46 3.84
N GLU A 183 -18.23 -17.55 3.84
CA GLU A 183 -19.24 -17.45 2.76
C GLU A 183 -18.62 -17.12 1.38
N PHE A 184 -17.50 -16.40 1.36
CA PHE A 184 -16.79 -16.02 0.14
C PHE A 184 -15.79 -17.07 -0.38
N SER A 185 -15.46 -18.09 0.41
CA SER A 185 -14.43 -19.09 0.10
C SER A 185 -14.95 -20.20 -0.80
#